data_AF-A0A9P5Y830-F1
#
_entry.id   AF-A0A9P5Y830-F1
#
_cell.length_a   1.000
_cell.length_b   1.000
_cell.length_c   1.000
_cell.angle_alpha   90.00
_cell.angle_beta   90.00
_cell.angle_gamma   90.00
#
_symmetry.space_group_name_H-M   'P 1'
#
loop_
_entity.id
_entity.type
_entity.pdbx_description
1 polymer ?
#
loop_
_entity_poly.entity_id
_entity_poly.type
_entity_poly.pdbx_seq_one_letter_code
_entity_poly.pdbx_strand_id
1 'polypeptide(L)'
;MITRSILIGSLVYGASVLAGDGGAINQNQDLPFKLPPQSVFVDPQSFAVMGANATFRKDFFETFNPTSTTPPFFQIFHPSFLSVLGPNPSIRQVASNSTFSFAHEAPIYVPTTDEVFFASNDGGALGMSDLNHNSVVSKISMKDVDAAIAANQSTIEVPVTTLDLPETVQMTNGGTGPYKSSLLLITSGRGPRPPSIALVNPKAPHNVTVLLDNFFGRQFNSLNDIKVHPSGKIFFTDVTYGFLLNFRPNPLMPNQVYRLDPDTGAVRVVATDFDKCNGVAFTEDGKTAYVADSGALAGFLGNNQTEPATIYAFDVDEQTHAFKNRRVFAFVDTGIPDGIQVDLKGNVYSGCGDGVQVWNDEGTLLGKFFLGTVSANMVFAGDGKLVILGGTNIFVANIAAQGIPAISP
;
A
#
# COMPACT_ATOMS: atom_id res chain seq x y z
N MET A 1 -14.54 31.09 11.27
CA MET A 1 -13.25 31.48 11.87
C MET A 1 -12.19 30.56 11.28
N ILE A 2 -11.35 31.14 10.42
CA ILE A 2 -10.08 30.63 9.85
C ILE A 2 -10.11 29.15 9.38
N THR A 3 -10.63 28.93 8.17
CA THR A 3 -10.37 27.73 7.37
C THR A 3 -8.90 27.71 6.96
N ARG A 4 -8.06 26.93 7.66
CA ARG A 4 -6.76 26.52 7.15
C ARG A 4 -6.96 25.25 6.32
N SER A 5 -7.04 25.43 5.00
CA SER A 5 -6.98 24.33 4.03
C SER A 5 -5.62 23.64 4.16
N ILE A 6 -5.63 22.35 4.49
CA ILE A 6 -4.43 21.54 4.62
C ILE A 6 -4.11 20.97 3.25
N LEU A 7 -3.01 21.42 2.65
CA LEU A 7 -2.43 20.85 1.45
C LEU A 7 -2.00 19.41 1.76
N ILE A 8 -2.74 18.43 1.26
CA ILE A 8 -2.13 17.20 0.74
C ILE A 8 -1.98 17.44 -0.75
N GLY A 9 -1.09 18.37 -1.09
CA GLY A 9 -0.65 18.56 -2.46
C GLY A 9 0.39 17.48 -2.74
N SER A 10 0.30 16.84 -3.91
CA SER A 10 1.40 16.10 -4.50
C SER A 10 2.66 16.96 -4.47
N LEU A 11 3.49 16.74 -3.45
CA LEU A 11 4.78 17.39 -3.31
C LEU A 11 5.68 16.77 -4.36
N VAL A 12 5.97 17.53 -5.41
CA VAL A 12 7.13 17.29 -6.26
C VAL A 12 8.34 17.56 -5.37
N TYR A 13 8.84 16.52 -4.70
CA TYR A 13 10.02 16.62 -3.85
C TYR A 13 11.25 16.81 -4.75
N GLY A 14 11.92 17.95 -4.56
CA GLY A 14 13.17 18.27 -5.23
C GLY A 14 14.25 17.24 -4.85
N ALA A 15 14.98 16.77 -5.86
CA ALA A 15 16.16 15.95 -5.66
C ALA A 15 17.24 16.78 -4.95
N SER A 16 17.70 16.34 -3.77
CA SER A 16 19.06 16.68 -3.32
C SER A 16 19.60 15.66 -2.33
N VAL A 17 20.57 14.86 -2.76
CA VAL A 17 22.04 15.00 -2.55
C VAL A 17 22.50 14.34 -1.25
N LEU A 18 23.03 13.13 -1.38
CA LEU A 18 24.08 12.60 -0.51
C LEU A 18 25.41 12.64 -1.29
N ALA A 19 26.00 13.83 -1.39
CA ALA A 19 27.38 13.99 -1.78
C ALA A 19 28.16 14.43 -0.54
N GLY A 20 28.62 13.46 0.25
CA GLY A 20 29.79 13.66 1.12
C GLY A 20 31.05 13.49 0.28
N ASP A 21 32.20 13.98 0.75
CA ASP A 21 33.53 13.89 0.11
C ASP A 21 34.05 12.45 -0.13
N GLY A 22 33.21 11.42 0.01
CA GLY A 22 33.46 10.07 -0.47
C GLY A 22 33.21 10.04 -1.98
N GLY A 23 34.28 9.86 -2.77
CA GLY A 23 34.25 9.91 -4.23
C GLY A 23 33.05 9.18 -4.85
N ALA A 24 32.56 9.74 -5.97
CA ALA A 24 31.50 9.15 -6.78
C ALA A 24 31.67 7.62 -6.86
N ILE A 25 30.74 6.89 -6.24
CA ILE A 25 30.76 5.43 -6.25
C ILE A 25 30.59 5.03 -7.71
N ASN A 26 31.68 4.60 -8.34
CA ASN A 26 31.66 4.05 -9.69
C ASN A 26 30.76 2.80 -9.63
N GLN A 27 29.50 2.93 -10.07
CA GLN A 27 28.51 1.84 -10.04
C GLN A 27 28.87 0.65 -10.97
N ASN A 28 29.98 0.75 -11.70
CA ASN A 28 30.52 -0.28 -12.57
C ASN A 28 31.77 -1.00 -12.02
N GLN A 29 32.09 -0.90 -10.72
CA GLN A 29 33.13 -1.73 -10.10
C GLN A 29 32.59 -3.11 -9.70
N ASP A 30 33.35 -4.16 -10.06
CA ASP A 30 33.36 -5.59 -9.66
C ASP A 30 32.27 -6.12 -8.70
N LEU A 31 30.99 -5.82 -8.96
CA LEU A 31 29.91 -6.50 -8.26
C LEU A 31 30.00 -8.00 -8.58
N PRO A 32 29.85 -8.89 -7.58
CA PRO A 32 29.88 -10.34 -7.82
C PRO A 32 28.64 -10.85 -8.59
N PHE A 33 27.76 -9.94 -9.03
CA PHE A 33 26.54 -10.21 -9.77
C PHE A 33 26.29 -9.12 -10.81
N LYS A 34 25.53 -9.47 -11.85
CA LYS A 34 25.11 -8.54 -12.90
C LYS A 34 23.84 -7.80 -12.46
N LEU A 35 23.83 -6.48 -12.63
CA LEU A 35 22.62 -5.69 -12.44
C LEU A 35 21.62 -5.89 -13.59
N PRO A 36 20.33 -6.13 -13.27
CA PRO A 36 19.29 -6.14 -14.29
C PRO A 36 19.03 -4.72 -14.83
N PRO A 37 18.29 -4.59 -15.95
CA PRO A 37 17.83 -3.29 -16.44
C PRO A 37 17.11 -2.45 -15.36
N GLN A 38 17.14 -1.12 -15.53
CA GLN A 38 16.52 -0.15 -14.63
C GLN A 38 16.92 -0.31 -13.15
N SER A 39 18.10 -0.85 -12.86
CA SER A 39 18.50 -1.16 -11.49
C SER A 39 19.80 -0.48 -11.10
N VAL A 40 19.90 -0.09 -9.83
CA VAL A 40 21.13 0.36 -9.19
C VAL A 40 21.37 -0.44 -7.93
N PHE A 41 22.64 -0.68 -7.59
CA PHE A 41 23.02 -1.24 -6.29
C PHE A 41 23.45 -0.11 -5.35
N VAL A 42 22.93 -0.13 -4.13
CA VAL A 42 23.31 0.79 -3.06
C VAL A 42 23.87 -0.04 -1.91
N ASP A 43 25.19 -0.05 -1.80
CA ASP A 43 25.90 -0.78 -0.75
C ASP A 43 25.57 -0.17 0.63
N PRO A 44 25.02 -0.94 1.59
CA PRO A 44 24.82 -0.48 2.95
C PRO A 44 26.05 0.14 3.61
N GLN A 45 27.26 -0.31 3.27
CA GLN A 45 28.49 0.27 3.80
C GLN A 45 28.73 1.70 3.31
N SER A 46 28.21 2.09 2.13
CA SER A 46 28.45 3.41 1.56
C SER A 46 27.69 4.53 2.27
N PHE A 47 26.68 4.18 3.08
CA PHE A 47 25.89 5.14 3.86
C PHE A 47 25.82 4.79 5.35
N ALA A 48 26.58 3.78 5.80
CA ALA A 48 26.74 3.48 7.22
C ALA A 48 27.52 4.58 7.96
N VAL A 49 28.44 5.27 7.27
CA VAL A 49 29.24 6.37 7.82
C VAL A 49 29.21 7.56 6.86
N MET A 50 28.57 8.64 7.29
CA MET A 50 28.36 9.83 6.45
C MET A 50 29.53 10.83 6.49
N GLY A 51 30.30 10.85 7.57
CA GLY A 51 31.44 11.78 7.75
C GLY A 51 31.04 13.19 8.22
N ALA A 52 32.04 14.02 8.51
CA ALA A 52 31.86 15.30 9.21
C ALA A 52 31.13 16.39 8.39
N ASN A 53 31.17 16.29 7.06
CA ASN A 53 30.59 17.28 6.14
C ASN A 53 29.24 16.85 5.56
N ALA A 54 28.67 15.73 5.99
CA ALA A 54 27.43 15.23 5.42
C ALA A 54 26.19 16.00 5.88
N THR A 55 25.21 16.06 5.00
CA THR A 55 23.87 16.53 5.31
C THR A 55 23.00 15.34 5.68
N PHE A 56 22.38 15.39 6.86
CA PHE A 56 21.38 14.41 7.29
C PHE A 56 20.00 14.79 6.77
N ARG A 57 19.21 13.78 6.38
CA ARG A 57 17.79 13.97 6.09
C ARG A 57 17.08 14.51 7.33
N LYS A 58 16.24 15.53 7.16
CA LYS A 58 15.57 16.21 8.30
C LYS A 58 14.11 15.84 8.41
N ASP A 59 13.49 15.50 7.28
CA ASP A 59 12.13 15.00 7.19
C ASP A 59 12.13 13.54 6.74
N PHE A 60 11.36 12.71 7.41
CA PHE A 60 11.20 11.30 7.09
C PHE A 60 10.57 11.03 5.72
N PHE A 61 9.94 12.01 5.06
CA PHE A 61 9.50 11.93 3.67
C PHE A 61 10.57 12.35 2.64
N GLU A 62 11.73 12.85 3.05
CA GLU A 62 12.84 13.07 2.12
C GLU A 62 13.30 11.75 1.51
N THR A 63 13.20 11.60 0.19
CA THR A 63 13.49 10.34 -0.49
C THR A 63 14.96 9.93 -0.38
N PHE A 64 15.22 8.62 -0.26
CA PHE A 64 16.60 8.09 -0.21
C PHE A 64 17.10 7.63 -1.59
N ASN A 65 17.62 8.56 -2.39
CA ASN A 65 18.20 8.31 -3.72
C ASN A 65 19.65 8.81 -3.83
N PRO A 66 20.61 8.13 -3.19
CA PRO A 66 22.02 8.54 -3.19
C PRO A 66 22.67 8.49 -4.58
N THR A 67 22.11 7.69 -5.50
CA THR A 67 22.63 7.52 -6.85
C THR A 67 22.14 8.59 -7.82
N SER A 68 21.23 9.48 -7.38
CA SER A 68 20.60 10.51 -8.21
C SER A 68 20.00 9.94 -9.51
N THR A 69 19.54 8.69 -9.46
CA THR A 69 18.97 7.98 -10.62
C THR A 69 17.55 8.47 -10.87
N THR A 70 17.18 8.71 -12.13
CA THR A 70 15.84 9.19 -12.48
C THR A 70 14.79 8.09 -12.27
N PRO A 71 13.72 8.35 -11.50
CA PRO A 71 12.61 7.39 -11.31
C PRO A 71 11.78 7.17 -12.59
N PRO A 72 11.10 6.01 -12.72
CA PRO A 72 11.13 4.87 -11.80
C PRO A 72 12.29 3.90 -12.06
N PHE A 73 12.85 3.30 -11.01
CA PHE A 73 13.92 2.31 -11.08
C PHE A 73 13.90 1.35 -9.88
N PHE A 74 14.69 0.27 -9.94
CA PHE A 74 14.87 -0.66 -8.84
C PHE A 74 16.13 -0.32 -8.05
N GLN A 75 15.98 -0.07 -6.75
CA GLN A 75 17.10 0.17 -5.85
C GLN A 75 17.40 -1.12 -5.08
N ILE A 76 18.57 -1.72 -5.29
CA ILE A 76 18.96 -2.99 -4.68
C ILE A 76 19.86 -2.71 -3.48
N PHE A 77 19.49 -3.24 -2.31
CA PHE A 77 20.31 -3.20 -1.08
C PHE A 77 20.92 -4.56 -0.75
N HIS A 78 20.22 -5.65 -1.12
CA HIS A 78 20.67 -7.01 -0.87
C HIS A 78 20.59 -7.87 -2.15
N PRO A 79 21.61 -8.71 -2.46
CA PRO A 79 21.61 -9.52 -3.69
C PRO A 79 20.40 -10.46 -3.85
N SER A 80 19.77 -10.90 -2.76
CA SER A 80 18.55 -11.72 -2.83
C SER A 80 17.38 -11.02 -3.54
N PHE A 81 17.38 -9.69 -3.64
CA PHE A 81 16.37 -8.95 -4.41
C PHE A 81 16.42 -9.29 -5.91
N LEU A 82 17.56 -9.74 -6.43
CA LEU A 82 17.67 -10.22 -7.81
C LEU A 82 16.74 -11.41 -8.09
N SER A 83 16.41 -12.20 -7.07
CA SER A 83 15.45 -13.30 -7.21
C SER A 83 13.98 -12.85 -7.23
N VAL A 84 13.69 -11.68 -6.68
CA VAL A 84 12.40 -11.00 -6.78
C VAL A 84 12.25 -10.38 -8.17
N LEU A 85 13.28 -9.68 -8.64
CA LEU A 85 13.27 -8.97 -9.91
C LEU A 85 13.35 -9.90 -11.13
N GLY A 86 14.17 -10.95 -11.06
CA GLY A 86 14.51 -11.78 -12.21
C GLY A 86 15.53 -11.13 -13.16
N PRO A 87 15.81 -11.74 -14.32
CA PRO A 87 16.88 -11.31 -15.21
C PRO A 87 16.54 -10.08 -16.05
N ASN A 88 15.26 -9.83 -16.35
CA ASN A 88 14.79 -8.75 -17.22
C ASN A 88 13.58 -8.02 -16.61
N PRO A 89 13.69 -7.49 -15.38
CA PRO A 89 12.61 -6.73 -14.79
C PRO A 89 12.36 -5.44 -15.58
N SER A 90 11.17 -4.89 -15.44
CA SER A 90 10.87 -3.55 -15.93
C SER A 90 9.86 -2.87 -15.02
N ILE A 91 9.91 -1.55 -14.89
CA ILE A 91 8.86 -0.75 -14.24
C ILE A 91 8.51 0.44 -15.12
N ARG A 92 7.20 0.65 -15.34
CA ARG A 92 6.68 1.74 -16.18
C ARG A 92 5.43 2.35 -15.54
N GLN A 93 5.28 3.66 -15.66
CA GLN A 93 3.99 4.30 -15.48
C GLN A 93 3.06 3.90 -16.63
N VAL A 94 1.82 3.56 -16.33
CA VAL A 94 0.82 3.13 -17.32
C VAL A 94 -0.44 3.98 -17.33
N ALA A 95 -0.67 4.80 -16.30
CA ALA A 95 -1.77 5.76 -16.24
C ALA A 95 -1.38 6.93 -15.36
N SER A 96 -1.85 8.15 -15.67
CA SER A 96 -1.66 9.32 -14.81
C SER A 96 -2.78 10.35 -14.89
N ASN A 97 -2.94 11.10 -13.80
CA ASN A 97 -3.80 12.26 -13.70
C ASN A 97 -3.27 13.20 -12.60
N SER A 98 -2.70 14.33 -12.99
CA SER A 98 -2.05 15.26 -12.05
C SER A 98 -3.02 16.06 -11.18
N THR A 99 -4.31 16.08 -11.50
CA THR A 99 -5.32 16.86 -10.76
C THR A 99 -6.22 16.00 -9.89
N PHE A 100 -6.10 14.68 -9.96
CA PHE A 100 -6.93 13.76 -9.21
C PHE A 100 -6.14 12.53 -8.79
N SER A 101 -6.10 12.26 -7.48
CA SER A 101 -5.47 11.07 -6.90
C SER A 101 -6.38 9.85 -7.07
N PHE A 102 -6.54 9.42 -8.32
CA PHE A 102 -7.52 8.42 -8.76
C PHE A 102 -7.16 6.97 -8.39
N ALA A 103 -5.89 6.70 -8.06
CA ALA A 103 -5.35 5.38 -7.82
C ALA A 103 -4.50 5.40 -6.55
N HIS A 104 -5.15 5.30 -5.39
CA HIS A 104 -4.52 5.37 -4.08
C HIS A 104 -4.55 4.04 -3.34
N GLU A 105 -5.72 3.42 -3.25
CA GLU A 105 -5.99 2.32 -2.31
C GLU A 105 -6.79 1.16 -2.93
N ALA A 106 -7.09 0.11 -2.16
CA ALA A 106 -7.89 -1.07 -2.54
C ALA A 106 -7.48 -1.78 -3.86
N PRO A 107 -6.20 -1.99 -4.19
CA PRO A 107 -5.85 -2.70 -5.41
C PRO A 107 -6.30 -4.18 -5.31
N ILE A 108 -7.23 -4.59 -6.17
CA ILE A 108 -7.73 -5.97 -6.29
C ILE A 108 -7.58 -6.43 -7.73
N TYR A 109 -6.78 -7.47 -7.96
CA TYR A 109 -6.70 -8.14 -9.25
C TYR A 109 -7.81 -9.20 -9.38
N VAL A 110 -8.56 -9.18 -10.49
CA VAL A 110 -9.62 -10.15 -10.79
C VAL A 110 -9.18 -11.01 -12.00
N PRO A 111 -8.66 -12.24 -11.78
CA PRO A 111 -8.10 -13.05 -12.86
C PRO A 111 -9.08 -13.39 -13.98
N THR A 112 -10.37 -13.55 -13.65
CA THR A 112 -11.39 -13.95 -14.64
C THR A 112 -11.67 -12.87 -15.69
N THR A 113 -11.41 -11.60 -15.37
CA THR A 113 -11.56 -10.49 -16.32
C THR A 113 -10.21 -9.88 -16.73
N ASP A 114 -9.14 -10.23 -16.02
CA ASP A 114 -7.79 -9.68 -16.19
C ASP A 114 -7.76 -8.17 -15.96
N GLU A 115 -8.41 -7.74 -14.88
CA GLU A 115 -8.57 -6.34 -14.50
C GLU A 115 -8.07 -6.10 -13.09
N VAL A 116 -7.52 -4.91 -12.84
CA VAL A 116 -7.19 -4.43 -11.50
C VAL A 116 -8.14 -3.31 -11.13
N PHE A 117 -8.85 -3.48 -10.02
CA PHE A 117 -9.73 -2.49 -9.41
C PHE A 117 -8.97 -1.76 -8.30
N PHE A 118 -9.31 -0.51 -8.02
CA PHE A 118 -8.68 0.31 -7.00
C PHE A 118 -9.57 1.51 -6.66
N ALA A 119 -9.31 2.15 -5.52
CA ALA A 119 -10.01 3.33 -5.04
C ALA A 119 -9.14 4.59 -5.14
N SER A 120 -9.79 5.73 -5.38
CA SER A 120 -9.18 7.05 -5.26
C SER A 120 -8.92 7.43 -3.80
N ASN A 121 -8.03 8.40 -3.57
CA ASN A 121 -7.72 8.88 -2.23
C ASN A 121 -8.96 9.42 -1.48
N ASP A 122 -9.06 9.07 -0.20
CA ASP A 122 -10.04 9.63 0.72
C ASP A 122 -9.53 10.98 1.26
N GLY A 123 -10.29 12.06 1.05
CA GLY A 123 -9.91 13.39 1.52
C GLY A 123 -8.72 14.01 0.76
N GLY A 124 -8.12 15.04 1.37
CA GLY A 124 -6.96 15.74 0.81
C GLY A 124 -7.28 16.61 -0.40
N ALA A 125 -6.30 17.39 -0.85
CA ALA A 125 -6.50 18.37 -1.92
C ALA A 125 -6.77 17.73 -3.29
N LEU A 126 -6.21 16.54 -3.52
CA LEU A 126 -6.34 15.79 -4.79
C LEU A 126 -7.29 14.61 -4.72
N GLY A 127 -7.81 14.22 -3.55
CA GLY A 127 -8.75 13.10 -3.46
C GLY A 127 -10.15 13.45 -3.95
N MET A 128 -10.49 14.74 -4.07
CA MET A 128 -11.79 15.23 -4.55
C MET A 128 -13.00 14.63 -3.79
N SER A 129 -12.74 14.10 -2.60
CA SER A 129 -13.70 13.49 -1.69
C SER A 129 -13.60 14.21 -0.34
N ASP A 130 -14.72 14.35 0.35
CA ASP A 130 -14.82 15.08 1.61
C ASP A 130 -16.09 14.65 2.36
N LEU A 131 -16.56 15.45 3.32
CA LEU A 131 -17.80 15.18 4.03
C LEU A 131 -19.05 15.05 3.12
N ASN A 132 -19.03 15.71 1.97
CA ASN A 132 -20.15 15.83 1.01
C ASN A 132 -19.90 15.10 -0.32
N HIS A 133 -18.64 14.81 -0.68
CA HIS A 133 -18.25 14.13 -1.93
C HIS A 133 -17.63 12.76 -1.65
N ASN A 134 -18.01 11.76 -2.43
CA ASN A 134 -17.57 10.38 -2.20
C ASN A 134 -16.26 10.11 -2.94
N SER A 135 -15.44 9.17 -2.46
CA SER A 135 -14.37 8.61 -3.29
C SER A 135 -14.96 7.70 -4.38
N VAL A 136 -14.16 7.38 -5.39
CA VAL A 136 -14.57 6.55 -6.52
C VAL A 136 -13.73 5.28 -6.60
N VAL A 137 -14.36 4.21 -7.06
CA VAL A 137 -13.68 2.96 -7.41
C VAL A 137 -13.53 2.91 -8.92
N SER A 138 -12.34 2.61 -9.39
CA SER A 138 -12.02 2.51 -10.81
C SER A 138 -11.29 1.21 -11.12
N LYS A 139 -11.07 0.94 -12.41
CA LYS A 139 -10.32 -0.22 -12.87
C LYS A 139 -9.49 0.09 -14.12
N ILE A 140 -8.44 -0.72 -14.32
CA ILE A 140 -7.69 -0.84 -15.56
C ILE A 140 -7.71 -2.29 -16.07
N SER A 141 -7.54 -2.45 -17.38
CA SER A 141 -7.39 -3.75 -18.06
C SER A 141 -5.91 -4.10 -18.17
N MET A 142 -5.51 -5.27 -17.67
CA MET A 142 -4.13 -5.74 -17.82
C MET A 142 -3.81 -6.14 -19.26
N LYS A 143 -4.83 -6.48 -20.06
CA LYS A 143 -4.67 -6.69 -21.50
C LYS A 143 -4.28 -5.41 -22.23
N ASP A 144 -4.86 -4.27 -21.83
CA ASP A 144 -4.54 -2.98 -22.43
C ASP A 144 -3.13 -2.54 -22.03
N VAL A 145 -2.73 -2.80 -20.78
CA VAL A 145 -1.36 -2.61 -20.30
C VAL A 145 -0.38 -3.43 -21.14
N ASP A 146 -0.63 -4.74 -21.30
CA ASP A 146 0.25 -5.63 -22.06
C ASP A 146 0.37 -5.18 -23.53
N ALA A 147 -0.75 -4.81 -24.16
CA ALA A 147 -0.75 -4.30 -25.53
C ALA A 147 0.05 -3.00 -25.67
N ALA A 148 -0.08 -2.07 -24.71
CA ALA A 148 0.65 -0.81 -24.72
C ALA A 148 2.16 -1.00 -24.48
N ILE A 149 2.55 -1.91 -23.58
CA ILE A 149 3.95 -2.29 -23.36
C ILE A 149 4.54 -2.93 -24.63
N ALA A 150 3.80 -3.85 -25.25
CA ALA A 150 4.22 -4.53 -26.49
C ALA A 150 4.39 -3.56 -27.67
N ALA A 151 3.62 -2.48 -27.72
CA ALA A 151 3.76 -1.41 -28.71
C ALA A 151 5.06 -0.59 -28.52
N ASN A 152 5.82 -0.82 -27.45
CA ASN A 152 7.10 -0.20 -27.12
C ASN A 152 7.09 1.34 -27.21
N GLN A 153 5.97 1.95 -26.78
CA GLN A 153 5.84 3.39 -26.71
C GLN A 153 6.67 3.95 -25.55
N SER A 154 7.20 5.17 -25.73
CA SER A 154 7.94 5.88 -24.69
C SER A 154 7.05 6.33 -23.53
N THR A 155 5.77 6.54 -23.80
CA THR A 155 4.74 6.92 -22.83
C THR A 155 3.58 5.94 -22.96
N ILE A 156 3.05 5.46 -21.84
CA ILE A 156 1.90 4.55 -21.78
C ILE A 156 0.81 5.21 -20.95
N GLU A 157 -0.40 5.25 -21.50
CA GLU A 157 -1.60 5.74 -20.82
C GLU A 157 -2.77 4.82 -21.19
N VAL A 158 -3.12 3.90 -20.29
CA VAL A 158 -4.23 2.97 -20.46
C VAL A 158 -5.54 3.56 -19.96
N PRO A 159 -6.70 3.19 -20.52
CA PRO A 159 -7.99 3.67 -20.06
C PRO A 159 -8.25 3.29 -18.60
N VAL A 160 -8.67 4.27 -17.81
CA VAL A 160 -9.18 4.09 -16.45
C VAL A 160 -10.70 4.19 -16.48
N THR A 161 -11.40 3.14 -16.05
CA THR A 161 -12.87 3.11 -16.03
C THR A 161 -13.38 3.21 -14.61
N THR A 162 -14.13 4.27 -14.30
CA THR A 162 -14.79 4.43 -13.00
C THR A 162 -16.08 3.62 -12.94
N LEU A 163 -16.31 2.97 -11.80
CA LEU A 163 -17.52 2.19 -11.53
C LEU A 163 -18.62 3.12 -11.01
N ASP A 164 -19.86 2.85 -11.43
CA ASP A 164 -21.07 3.44 -10.84
C ASP A 164 -21.49 2.59 -9.64
N LEU A 165 -21.05 2.99 -8.44
CA LEU A 165 -21.37 2.30 -7.19
C LEU A 165 -22.40 3.09 -6.38
N PRO A 166 -23.32 2.41 -5.69
CA PRO A 166 -24.30 3.09 -4.85
C PRO A 166 -23.61 3.80 -3.68
N GLU A 167 -24.28 4.84 -3.18
CA GLU A 167 -23.90 5.60 -1.98
C GLU A 167 -23.79 4.76 -0.70
N THR A 168 -24.05 3.45 -0.72
CA THR A 168 -23.71 2.56 0.40
C THR A 168 -22.23 2.20 0.44
N VAL A 169 -21.52 2.27 -0.69
CA VAL A 169 -20.06 2.07 -0.78
C VAL A 169 -19.39 3.44 -0.80
N GLN A 170 -19.05 3.93 0.38
CA GLN A 170 -18.55 5.29 0.58
C GLN A 170 -17.07 5.27 0.92
N MET A 171 -16.30 6.28 0.54
CA MET A 171 -14.92 6.47 1.03
C MET A 171 -14.16 5.13 1.05
N THR A 172 -14.18 4.43 -0.10
CA THR A 172 -13.55 3.10 -0.20
C THR A 172 -12.08 3.30 0.03
N ASN A 173 -11.56 2.59 1.03
CA ASN A 173 -10.16 2.66 1.38
C ASN A 173 -9.52 1.35 0.94
N GLY A 174 -9.43 0.35 1.81
CA GLY A 174 -8.86 -0.95 1.49
C GLY A 174 -9.76 -1.90 0.70
N GLY A 175 -9.14 -2.97 0.20
CA GLY A 175 -9.81 -3.95 -0.62
C GLY A 175 -9.01 -5.24 -0.76
N THR A 176 -9.72 -6.36 -0.86
CA THR A 176 -9.10 -7.66 -1.10
C THR A 176 -10.02 -8.55 -1.94
N GLY A 177 -9.46 -9.59 -2.56
CA GLY A 177 -10.23 -10.57 -3.30
C GLY A 177 -9.59 -11.01 -4.62
N PRO A 178 -10.35 -11.69 -5.49
CA PRO A 178 -11.79 -11.93 -5.34
C PRO A 178 -12.11 -12.84 -4.16
N TYR A 179 -13.12 -12.48 -3.36
CA TYR A 179 -13.66 -13.30 -2.29
C TYR A 179 -15.09 -13.69 -2.66
N LYS A 180 -15.37 -15.00 -2.79
CA LYS A 180 -16.66 -15.51 -3.29
C LYS A 180 -17.07 -14.85 -4.63
N SER A 181 -16.10 -14.69 -5.55
CA SER A 181 -16.24 -14.02 -6.86
C SER A 181 -16.58 -12.51 -6.81
N SER A 182 -16.49 -11.87 -5.64
CA SER A 182 -16.72 -10.44 -5.46
C SER A 182 -15.44 -9.71 -5.08
N LEU A 183 -15.41 -8.40 -5.34
CA LEU A 183 -14.50 -7.50 -4.65
C LEU A 183 -14.96 -7.43 -3.18
N LEU A 184 -14.07 -7.61 -2.22
CA LEU A 184 -14.35 -7.36 -0.81
C LEU A 184 -13.74 -6.00 -0.46
N LEU A 185 -14.59 -4.97 -0.42
CA LEU A 185 -14.20 -3.59 -0.16
C LEU A 185 -14.50 -3.22 1.28
N ILE A 186 -13.66 -2.36 1.85
CA ILE A 186 -13.90 -1.75 3.15
C ILE A 186 -13.97 -0.24 3.02
N THR A 187 -14.83 0.39 3.81
CA THR A 187 -15.15 1.81 3.70
C THR A 187 -14.80 2.58 4.96
N SER A 188 -14.21 3.76 4.81
CA SER A 188 -13.89 4.68 5.92
C SER A 188 -15.13 5.31 6.56
N GLY A 189 -16.30 5.18 5.92
CA GLY A 189 -17.53 5.89 6.27
C GLY A 189 -17.45 7.39 5.94
N ARG A 190 -18.58 8.11 6.04
CA ARG A 190 -18.64 9.53 5.70
C ARG A 190 -19.74 10.28 6.46
N GLY A 191 -19.33 11.26 7.26
CA GLY A 191 -20.22 12.00 8.14
C GLY A 191 -21.02 11.07 9.05
N PRO A 192 -22.36 11.11 9.04
CA PRO A 192 -23.19 10.22 9.88
C PRO A 192 -23.24 8.77 9.36
N ARG A 193 -22.82 8.52 8.11
CA ARG A 193 -22.89 7.18 7.53
C ARG A 193 -21.73 6.32 8.06
N PRO A 194 -22.02 5.09 8.49
CA PRO A 194 -21.03 4.24 9.13
C PRO A 194 -20.00 3.70 8.12
N PRO A 195 -18.78 3.42 8.59
CA PRO A 195 -17.84 2.51 7.91
C PRO A 195 -18.46 1.12 7.73
N SER A 196 -18.07 0.40 6.69
CA SER A 196 -18.64 -0.91 6.37
C SER A 196 -17.69 -1.82 5.60
N ILE A 197 -17.96 -3.12 5.63
CA ILE A 197 -17.37 -4.12 4.74
C ILE A 197 -18.46 -4.56 3.77
N ALA A 198 -18.16 -4.55 2.46
CA ALA A 198 -19.13 -4.89 1.42
C ALA A 198 -18.54 -5.80 0.35
N LEU A 199 -19.37 -6.73 -0.14
CA LEU A 199 -19.12 -7.45 -1.39
C LEU A 199 -19.65 -6.62 -2.54
N VAL A 200 -18.82 -6.43 -3.57
CA VAL A 200 -19.20 -5.75 -4.82
C VAL A 200 -18.95 -6.69 -5.99
N ASN A 201 -19.95 -6.88 -6.85
CA ASN A 201 -19.76 -7.67 -8.06
C ASN A 201 -18.79 -6.93 -9.01
N PRO A 202 -17.69 -7.55 -9.46
CA PRO A 202 -16.75 -6.90 -10.39
C PRO A 202 -17.39 -6.61 -11.76
N LYS A 203 -18.50 -7.27 -12.10
CA LYS A 203 -19.27 -7.05 -13.32
C LYS A 203 -20.46 -6.12 -13.09
N ALA A 204 -20.78 -5.30 -14.08
CA ALA A 204 -21.99 -4.50 -14.10
C ALA A 204 -23.23 -5.39 -13.90
N PRO A 205 -24.24 -4.94 -13.12
CA PRO A 205 -24.41 -3.60 -12.58
C PRO A 205 -23.77 -3.38 -11.18
N HIS A 206 -22.72 -4.12 -10.83
CA HIS A 206 -21.96 -3.94 -9.58
C HIS A 206 -22.78 -4.07 -8.30
N ASN A 207 -23.68 -5.07 -8.25
CA ASN A 207 -24.50 -5.36 -7.08
C ASN A 207 -23.67 -5.41 -5.79
N VAL A 208 -24.18 -4.75 -4.74
CA VAL A 208 -23.51 -4.57 -3.46
C VAL A 208 -24.23 -5.36 -2.36
N THR A 209 -23.49 -6.00 -1.46
CA THR A 209 -24.01 -6.60 -0.23
C THR A 209 -23.13 -6.20 0.95
N VAL A 210 -23.72 -5.49 1.92
CA VAL A 210 -23.03 -5.11 3.17
C VAL A 210 -22.95 -6.32 4.09
N LEU A 211 -21.75 -6.62 4.60
CA LEU A 211 -21.48 -7.72 5.53
C LEU A 211 -21.38 -7.25 6.99
N LEU A 212 -20.87 -6.04 7.21
CA LEU A 212 -20.63 -5.49 8.54
C LEU A 212 -20.62 -3.96 8.47
N ASP A 213 -21.22 -3.28 9.45
CA ASP A 213 -21.21 -1.82 9.57
C ASP A 213 -21.08 -1.29 11.03
N ASN A 214 -20.98 -2.19 12.01
CA ASN A 214 -20.93 -1.84 13.42
C ASN A 214 -20.26 -2.91 14.28
N PHE A 215 -19.91 -2.56 15.52
CA PHE A 215 -19.46 -3.46 16.56
C PHE A 215 -20.40 -3.35 17.78
N PHE A 216 -21.33 -4.31 17.92
CA PHE A 216 -22.36 -4.30 18.97
C PHE A 216 -23.15 -2.98 19.04
N GLY A 217 -23.48 -2.41 17.89
CA GLY A 217 -24.18 -1.13 17.76
C GLY A 217 -23.28 0.11 17.90
N ARG A 218 -21.99 -0.04 18.20
CA ARG A 218 -21.02 1.06 18.14
C ARG A 218 -20.48 1.19 16.73
N GLN A 219 -20.33 2.42 16.25
CA GLN A 219 -19.68 2.65 14.96
C GLN A 219 -18.16 2.51 15.10
N PHE A 220 -17.53 1.89 14.10
CA PHE A 220 -16.10 1.98 13.86
C PHE A 220 -15.68 3.43 13.61
N ASN A 221 -14.40 3.73 13.78
CA ASN A 221 -13.86 5.07 13.53
C ASN A 221 -13.87 5.37 12.01
N SER A 222 -13.00 4.67 11.29
CA SER A 222 -12.86 4.65 9.84
C SER A 222 -12.05 3.40 9.50
N LEU A 223 -12.74 2.42 8.92
CA LEU A 223 -12.09 1.18 8.53
C LEU A 223 -11.13 1.46 7.37
N ASN A 224 -9.94 0.89 7.45
CA ASN A 224 -8.84 1.26 6.54
C ASN A 224 -8.46 0.10 5.62
N ASP A 225 -7.72 -0.92 6.07
CA ASP A 225 -7.36 -2.05 5.21
C ASP A 225 -8.00 -3.38 5.63
N ILE A 226 -8.04 -4.35 4.70
CA ILE A 226 -8.75 -5.62 4.83
C ILE A 226 -8.02 -6.76 4.12
N LYS A 227 -7.97 -7.94 4.76
CA LYS A 227 -7.39 -9.16 4.17
C LYS A 227 -8.19 -10.40 4.56
N VAL A 228 -8.31 -11.33 3.61
CA VAL A 228 -8.85 -12.67 3.89
C VAL A 228 -7.70 -13.57 4.34
N HIS A 229 -7.86 -14.21 5.50
CA HIS A 229 -6.94 -15.24 6.00
C HIS A 229 -7.23 -16.59 5.34
N PRO A 230 -6.25 -17.49 5.10
CA PRO A 230 -6.45 -18.81 4.49
C PRO A 230 -7.61 -19.64 5.08
N SER A 231 -7.95 -19.44 6.36
CA SER A 231 -9.16 -20.01 7.01
C SER A 231 -10.52 -19.54 6.45
N GLY A 232 -10.54 -18.56 5.55
CA GLY A 232 -11.75 -17.88 5.05
C GLY A 232 -12.29 -16.75 5.95
N LYS A 233 -11.66 -16.48 7.09
CA LYS A 233 -12.02 -15.38 8.01
C LYS A 233 -11.43 -14.05 7.52
N ILE A 234 -12.12 -12.96 7.82
CA ILE A 234 -11.80 -11.62 7.31
C ILE A 234 -11.15 -10.80 8.42
N PHE A 235 -10.01 -10.18 8.15
CA PHE A 235 -9.28 -9.33 9.10
C PHE A 235 -9.21 -7.92 8.56
N PHE A 236 -9.35 -6.93 9.43
CA PHE A 236 -9.39 -5.54 9.02
C PHE A 236 -8.91 -4.60 10.12
N THR A 237 -8.47 -3.41 9.72
CA THR A 237 -8.01 -2.36 10.62
C THR A 237 -9.07 -1.28 10.80
N ASP A 238 -9.27 -0.84 12.04
CA ASP A 238 -10.06 0.36 12.36
C ASP A 238 -9.12 1.42 12.94
N VAL A 239 -9.11 2.59 12.31
CA VAL A 239 -8.17 3.67 12.58
C VAL A 239 -8.88 5.02 12.51
N THR A 240 -8.24 6.11 12.97
CA THR A 240 -8.88 7.44 13.09
C THR A 240 -8.79 8.33 11.84
N TYR A 241 -8.38 7.81 10.67
CA TYR A 241 -8.12 8.64 9.49
C TYR A 241 -9.29 9.51 9.06
N GLY A 242 -10.53 9.00 9.07
CA GLY A 242 -11.69 9.80 8.69
C GLY A 242 -11.87 11.04 9.56
N PHE A 243 -11.52 10.94 10.85
CA PHE A 243 -11.49 12.10 11.74
C PHE A 243 -10.31 13.02 11.39
N LEU A 244 -9.11 12.47 11.28
CA LEU A 244 -7.88 13.23 10.97
C LEU A 244 -7.91 13.93 9.61
N LEU A 245 -8.78 13.48 8.71
CA LEU A 245 -9.02 14.03 7.37
C LEU A 245 -10.36 14.80 7.27
N ASN A 246 -11.02 15.05 8.41
CA ASN A 246 -12.22 15.89 8.55
C ASN A 246 -13.49 15.41 7.80
N PHE A 247 -13.64 14.10 7.56
CA PHE A 247 -14.85 13.55 6.95
C PHE A 247 -15.62 12.56 7.85
N ARG A 248 -15.14 12.28 9.06
CA ARG A 248 -15.82 11.51 10.13
C ARG A 248 -15.83 12.28 11.46
N PRO A 249 -16.78 11.99 12.36
CA PRO A 249 -16.82 12.60 13.70
C PRO A 249 -15.65 12.12 14.58
N ASN A 250 -15.59 12.63 15.82
CA ASN A 250 -14.62 12.19 16.81
C ASN A 250 -14.62 10.65 16.97
N PRO A 251 -13.45 10.01 17.04
CA PRO A 251 -13.31 8.58 17.27
C PRO A 251 -13.99 8.11 18.55
N LEU A 252 -14.58 6.91 18.51
CA LEU A 252 -15.28 6.28 19.64
C LEU A 252 -14.68 4.91 20.00
N MET A 253 -13.75 4.42 19.19
CA MET A 253 -13.07 3.13 19.34
C MET A 253 -11.55 3.34 19.42
N PRO A 254 -10.78 2.45 20.06
CA PRO A 254 -9.32 2.44 19.93
C PRO A 254 -8.90 1.95 18.54
N ASN A 255 -7.66 2.28 18.13
CA ASN A 255 -7.09 1.79 16.88
C ASN A 255 -6.63 0.34 17.04
N GLN A 256 -7.27 -0.57 16.30
CA GLN A 256 -7.17 -2.02 16.55
C GLN A 256 -7.38 -2.83 15.27
N VAL A 257 -6.90 -4.08 15.31
CA VAL A 257 -7.18 -5.08 14.28
C VAL A 257 -8.32 -5.97 14.74
N TYR A 258 -9.31 -6.15 13.87
CA TYR A 258 -10.49 -6.97 14.10
C TYR A 258 -10.51 -8.16 13.16
N ARG A 259 -11.23 -9.21 13.58
CA ARG A 259 -11.60 -10.36 12.77
C ARG A 259 -13.11 -10.45 12.69
N LEU A 260 -13.64 -10.56 11.48
CA LEU A 260 -15.01 -10.94 11.16
C LEU A 260 -15.06 -12.42 10.76
N ASP A 261 -15.97 -13.16 11.39
CA ASP A 261 -16.42 -14.46 10.92
C ASP A 261 -17.60 -14.28 9.96
N PRO A 262 -17.43 -14.49 8.64
CA PRO A 262 -18.49 -14.25 7.66
C PRO A 262 -19.65 -15.25 7.75
N ASP A 263 -19.46 -16.39 8.42
CA ASP A 263 -20.49 -17.43 8.53
C ASP A 263 -21.41 -17.19 9.73
N THR A 264 -20.87 -16.62 10.81
CA THR A 264 -21.62 -16.37 12.05
C THR A 264 -21.88 -14.89 12.32
N GLY A 265 -21.26 -13.98 11.57
CA GLY A 265 -21.26 -12.53 11.83
C GLY A 265 -20.46 -12.12 13.07
N ALA A 266 -19.72 -13.04 13.70
CA ALA A 266 -19.02 -12.74 14.94
C ALA A 266 -17.79 -11.87 14.68
N VAL A 267 -17.72 -10.73 15.36
CA VAL A 267 -16.58 -9.81 15.30
C VAL A 267 -15.85 -9.80 16.63
N ARG A 268 -14.52 -9.82 16.58
CA ARG A 268 -13.68 -9.65 17.77
C ARG A 268 -12.37 -8.95 17.44
N VAL A 269 -11.80 -8.29 18.45
CA VAL A 269 -10.43 -7.75 18.38
C VAL A 269 -9.43 -8.89 18.41
N VAL A 270 -8.38 -8.80 17.59
CA VAL A 270 -7.30 -9.79 17.50
C VAL A 270 -5.92 -9.23 17.84
N ALA A 271 -5.73 -7.92 17.71
CA ALA A 271 -4.48 -7.21 18.05
C ALA A 271 -4.77 -5.77 18.47
N THR A 272 -3.94 -5.24 19.37
CA THR A 272 -4.02 -3.89 19.96
C THR A 272 -2.63 -3.23 19.96
N ASP A 273 -2.53 -2.06 20.60
CA ASP A 273 -1.26 -1.34 20.83
C ASP A 273 -0.61 -0.83 19.53
N PHE A 274 -1.45 -0.29 18.66
CA PHE A 274 -1.04 0.47 17.47
C PHE A 274 -1.33 1.94 17.69
N ASP A 275 -0.47 2.80 17.14
CA ASP A 275 -0.82 4.22 17.02
C ASP A 275 -1.83 4.39 15.88
N LYS A 276 -1.50 3.93 14.66
CA LYS A 276 -2.41 3.91 13.50
C LYS A 276 -2.18 2.63 12.68
N CYS A 277 -2.88 1.55 13.03
CA CYS A 277 -2.84 0.34 12.23
C CYS A 277 -3.38 0.59 10.81
N ASN A 278 -2.67 0.07 9.81
CA ASN A 278 -2.96 0.30 8.40
C ASN A 278 -3.01 -1.04 7.64
N GLY A 279 -2.09 -1.30 6.70
CA GLY A 279 -2.09 -2.51 5.89
C GLY A 279 -1.94 -3.79 6.70
N VAL A 280 -2.63 -4.85 6.28
CA VAL A 280 -2.57 -6.19 6.90
C VAL A 280 -2.38 -7.29 5.87
N ALA A 281 -1.44 -8.19 6.12
CA ALA A 281 -1.17 -9.33 5.26
C ALA A 281 -0.79 -10.58 6.06
N PHE A 282 -0.83 -11.73 5.40
CA PHE A 282 -0.49 -13.02 5.98
C PHE A 282 0.52 -13.76 5.11
N THR A 283 1.31 -14.64 5.72
CA THR A 283 2.00 -15.70 4.98
C THR A 283 0.98 -16.64 4.32
N GLU A 284 1.41 -17.39 3.31
CA GLU A 284 0.54 -18.31 2.55
C GLU A 284 -0.14 -19.33 3.47
N ASP A 285 0.57 -19.83 4.48
CA ASP A 285 0.05 -20.77 5.47
C ASP A 285 -0.79 -20.09 6.57
N GLY A 286 -0.89 -18.76 6.57
CA GLY A 286 -1.65 -17.96 7.53
C GLY A 286 -1.02 -17.84 8.91
N LYS A 287 0.15 -18.43 9.16
CA LYS A 287 0.71 -18.51 10.52
C LYS A 287 1.37 -17.23 11.00
N THR A 288 1.81 -16.37 10.09
CA THR A 288 2.34 -15.06 10.43
C THR A 288 1.45 -13.97 9.83
N ALA A 289 1.12 -12.98 10.65
CA ALA A 289 0.46 -11.75 10.20
C ALA A 289 1.45 -10.59 10.26
N TYR A 290 1.37 -9.70 9.28
CA TYR A 290 2.07 -8.42 9.24
C TYR A 290 1.06 -7.29 9.31
N VAL A 291 1.32 -6.27 10.13
CA VAL A 291 0.47 -5.08 10.26
C VAL A 291 1.35 -3.84 10.22
N ALA A 292 1.05 -2.92 9.29
CA ALA A 292 1.69 -1.60 9.24
C ALA A 292 1.14 -0.70 10.37
N ASP A 293 2.03 0.09 10.97
CA ASP A 293 1.70 1.18 11.88
C ASP A 293 2.30 2.48 11.33
N SER A 294 1.39 3.36 10.92
CA SER A 294 1.65 4.63 10.25
C SER A 294 1.54 5.83 11.19
N GLY A 295 1.73 5.61 12.49
CA GLY A 295 1.54 6.60 13.55
C GLY A 295 2.24 7.94 13.35
N ALA A 296 3.38 7.96 12.66
CA ALA A 296 4.12 9.17 12.29
C ALA A 296 3.31 10.17 11.44
N LEU A 297 2.23 9.74 10.81
CA LEU A 297 1.26 10.60 10.12
C LEU A 297 0.03 10.85 11.00
N ALA A 298 -0.31 12.11 11.30
CA ALA A 298 -1.50 12.43 12.11
C ALA A 298 -2.43 13.51 11.49
N GLY A 299 -2.43 13.65 10.17
CA GLY A 299 -3.37 14.53 9.46
C GLY A 299 -3.31 15.97 9.96
N PHE A 300 -4.45 16.54 10.37
CA PHE A 300 -4.48 17.93 10.87
C PHE A 300 -3.70 18.16 12.18
N LEU A 301 -3.32 17.09 12.90
CA LEU A 301 -2.47 17.17 14.09
C LEU A 301 -0.98 17.33 13.72
N GLY A 302 -0.63 17.18 12.44
CA GLY A 302 0.75 17.24 11.94
C GLY A 302 1.45 15.89 11.96
N ASN A 303 2.61 15.83 11.32
CA ASN A 303 3.44 14.63 11.31
C ASN A 303 4.43 14.66 12.49
N ASN A 304 4.72 13.49 13.05
CA ASN A 304 5.73 13.31 14.09
C ASN A 304 6.61 12.10 13.77
N GLN A 305 7.80 12.34 13.23
CA GLN A 305 8.75 11.28 12.84
C GLN A 305 9.33 10.46 14.01
N THR A 306 8.97 10.80 15.25
CA THR A 306 9.33 9.99 16.44
C THR A 306 8.29 8.94 16.79
N GLU A 307 7.13 8.97 16.13
CA GLU A 307 6.05 7.96 16.25
C GLU A 307 6.26 6.81 15.24
N PRO A 308 5.47 5.72 15.32
CA PRO A 308 5.67 4.56 14.46
C PRO A 308 5.62 4.86 12.95
N ALA A 309 6.66 4.40 12.25
CA ALA A 309 6.67 4.14 10.81
C ALA A 309 7.13 2.69 10.60
N THR A 310 6.43 1.77 11.25
CA THR A 310 6.92 0.41 11.55
C THR A 310 5.93 -0.64 11.08
N ILE A 311 6.42 -1.74 10.52
CA ILE A 311 5.66 -2.96 10.28
C ILE A 311 5.95 -3.91 11.45
N TYR A 312 4.88 -4.46 12.03
CA TYR A 312 4.95 -5.46 13.10
C TYR A 312 4.52 -6.83 12.58
N ALA A 313 5.21 -7.87 13.04
CA ALA A 313 4.82 -9.26 12.80
C ALA A 313 4.19 -9.87 14.05
N PHE A 314 3.32 -10.86 13.83
CA PHE A 314 2.59 -11.59 14.85
C PHE A 314 2.47 -13.05 14.47
N ASP A 315 2.45 -13.93 15.47
CA ASP A 315 2.02 -15.31 15.27
C ASP A 315 0.49 -15.37 15.30
N VAL A 316 -0.12 -16.09 14.37
CA VAL A 316 -1.58 -16.28 14.33
C VAL A 316 -1.93 -17.59 15.01
N ASP A 317 -2.66 -17.51 16.11
CA ASP A 317 -3.12 -18.69 16.85
C ASP A 317 -4.09 -19.52 15.99
N GLU A 318 -3.79 -20.80 15.74
CA GLU A 318 -4.57 -21.63 14.79
C GLU A 318 -6.03 -21.85 15.22
N GLN A 319 -6.33 -21.83 16.52
CA GLN A 319 -7.68 -22.09 17.03
C GLN A 319 -8.52 -20.81 17.05
N THR A 320 -7.99 -19.75 17.65
CA THR A 320 -8.74 -18.51 17.87
C THR A 320 -8.54 -17.54 16.71
N HIS A 321 -7.39 -17.57 16.04
CA HIS A 321 -6.83 -16.55 15.16
C HIS A 321 -6.48 -15.23 15.86
N ALA A 322 -6.22 -15.26 17.17
CA ALA A 322 -5.68 -14.09 17.87
C ALA A 322 -4.22 -13.88 17.45
N PHE A 323 -3.81 -12.63 17.34
CA PHE A 323 -2.42 -12.30 17.06
C PHE A 323 -1.63 -12.33 18.37
N LYS A 324 -0.49 -13.03 18.35
CA LYS A 324 0.39 -13.25 19.49
C LYS A 324 1.81 -12.77 19.15
N ASN A 325 2.63 -12.61 20.19
CA ASN A 325 4.07 -12.37 20.04
C ASN A 325 4.41 -11.20 19.08
N ARG A 326 3.77 -10.04 19.32
CA ARG A 326 4.05 -8.79 18.59
C ARG A 326 5.55 -8.53 18.60
N ARG A 327 6.14 -8.41 17.42
CA ARG A 327 7.57 -8.13 17.22
C ARG A 327 7.74 -7.12 16.11
N VAL A 328 8.77 -6.28 16.23
CA VAL A 328 9.19 -5.41 15.13
C VAL A 328 9.63 -6.30 13.98
N PHE A 329 9.12 -6.01 12.79
CA PHE A 329 9.56 -6.65 11.55
C PHE A 329 10.44 -5.71 10.74
N ALA A 330 9.93 -4.50 10.43
CA ALA A 330 10.69 -3.51 9.67
C ALA A 330 10.35 -2.08 10.12
N PHE A 331 11.33 -1.19 10.07
CA PHE A 331 11.14 0.26 10.15
C PHE A 331 11.46 0.84 8.77
N VAL A 332 10.52 1.58 8.18
CA VAL A 332 10.70 2.08 6.80
C VAL A 332 11.68 3.23 6.78
N ASP A 333 12.49 3.32 5.73
CA ASP A 333 13.49 4.39 5.67
C ASP A 333 12.91 5.73 5.17
N THR A 334 11.74 5.73 4.51
CA THR A 334 11.10 6.92 3.94
C THR A 334 9.58 6.85 4.09
N GLY A 335 8.99 7.86 4.71
CA GLY A 335 7.56 8.01 4.95
C GLY A 335 7.04 7.05 6.01
N ILE A 336 5.91 6.42 5.72
CA ILE A 336 5.21 5.45 6.57
C ILE A 336 4.91 4.18 5.77
N PRO A 337 4.87 3.00 6.40
CA PRO A 337 4.31 1.82 5.77
C PRO A 337 2.78 1.96 5.68
N ASP A 338 2.23 1.56 4.54
CA ASP A 338 0.81 1.64 4.22
C ASP A 338 0.27 0.23 3.88
N GLY A 339 -0.28 0.00 2.69
CA GLY A 339 -0.72 -1.32 2.23
C GLY A 339 0.40 -2.35 2.15
N ILE A 340 0.10 -3.61 2.55
CA ILE A 340 1.07 -4.73 2.60
C ILE A 340 0.67 -5.88 1.67
N GLN A 341 1.66 -6.45 0.97
CA GLN A 341 1.54 -7.74 0.28
C GLN A 341 2.66 -8.70 0.69
N VAL A 342 2.42 -10.00 0.54
CA VAL A 342 3.41 -11.06 0.77
C VAL A 342 3.46 -11.94 -0.48
N ASP A 343 4.67 -12.28 -0.93
CA ASP A 343 4.88 -13.21 -2.05
C ASP A 343 5.02 -14.67 -1.60
N LEU A 344 5.01 -15.60 -2.56
CA LEU A 344 5.12 -17.04 -2.29
C LEU A 344 6.46 -17.48 -1.65
N LYS A 345 7.45 -16.58 -1.58
CA LYS A 345 8.72 -16.83 -0.91
C LYS A 345 8.79 -16.19 0.48
N GLY A 346 7.69 -15.58 0.94
CA GLY A 346 7.63 -14.90 2.24
C GLY A 346 8.24 -13.51 2.24
N ASN A 347 8.60 -12.93 1.07
CA ASN A 347 9.03 -11.53 1.05
C ASN A 347 7.81 -10.62 1.28
N VAL A 348 8.01 -9.58 2.06
CA VAL A 348 6.98 -8.62 2.47
C VAL A 348 7.19 -7.31 1.73
N TYR A 349 6.13 -6.79 1.12
CA TYR A 349 6.11 -5.57 0.33
C TYR A 349 5.22 -4.56 1.05
N SER A 350 5.67 -3.31 1.15
CA SER A 350 4.85 -2.22 1.70
C SER A 350 4.94 -0.96 0.84
N GLY A 351 3.82 -0.27 0.72
CA GLY A 351 3.75 1.10 0.19
C GLY A 351 4.46 2.01 1.18
N CYS A 352 5.30 2.92 0.68
CA CYS A 352 6.14 3.82 1.45
C CYS A 352 6.28 5.19 0.76
N GLY A 353 7.01 6.11 1.39
CA GLY A 353 7.12 7.50 0.94
C GLY A 353 7.81 7.73 -0.41
N ASP A 354 8.62 6.78 -0.88
CA ASP A 354 9.38 6.86 -2.15
C ASP A 354 9.07 5.73 -3.14
N GLY A 355 8.06 4.92 -2.86
CA GLY A 355 7.64 3.80 -3.69
C GLY A 355 7.25 2.58 -2.86
N VAL A 356 7.66 1.39 -3.31
CA VAL A 356 7.42 0.13 -2.59
C VAL A 356 8.75 -0.42 -2.06
N GLN A 357 8.80 -0.73 -0.78
CA GLN A 357 9.95 -1.39 -0.15
C GLN A 357 9.69 -2.87 0.06
N VAL A 358 10.75 -3.69 -0.04
CA VAL A 358 10.66 -5.16 0.04
C VAL A 358 11.65 -5.70 1.05
N TRP A 359 11.16 -6.50 1.98
CA TRP A 359 11.95 -7.22 2.98
C TRP A 359 11.83 -8.72 2.79
N ASN A 360 12.86 -9.49 3.18
CA ASN A 360 12.69 -10.95 3.34
C ASN A 360 11.87 -11.26 4.60
N ASP A 361 11.57 -12.53 4.82
CA ASP A 361 10.82 -13.05 5.98
C ASP A 361 11.47 -12.76 7.34
N GLU A 362 12.76 -12.44 7.37
CA GLU A 362 13.52 -12.03 8.56
C GLU A 362 13.48 -10.52 8.83
N GLY A 363 12.93 -9.70 7.91
CA GLY A 363 12.89 -8.24 8.04
C GLY A 363 14.11 -7.50 7.48
N THR A 364 14.97 -8.19 6.72
CA THR A 364 16.10 -7.58 6.00
C THR A 364 15.62 -6.87 4.74
N LEU A 365 15.91 -5.58 4.61
CA LEU A 365 15.57 -4.79 3.42
C LEU A 365 16.33 -5.34 2.20
N LEU A 366 15.58 -5.83 1.21
CA LEU A 366 16.10 -6.36 -0.04
C LEU A 366 16.31 -5.26 -1.07
N GLY A 367 15.30 -4.41 -1.23
CA GLY A 367 15.27 -3.42 -2.29
C GLY A 367 14.01 -2.58 -2.30
N LYS A 368 13.93 -1.69 -3.30
CA LYS A 368 12.78 -0.83 -3.56
C LYS A 368 12.40 -0.82 -5.02
N PHE A 369 11.11 -0.73 -5.27
CA PHE A 369 10.55 -0.16 -6.49
C PHE A 369 10.50 1.36 -6.28
N PHE A 370 11.60 2.05 -6.61
CA PHE A 370 11.73 3.49 -6.34
C PHE A 370 10.95 4.28 -7.40
N LEU A 371 9.97 5.06 -6.96
CA LEU A 371 9.09 5.87 -7.80
C LEU A 371 9.39 7.37 -7.70
N GLY A 372 10.08 7.81 -6.64
CA GLY A 372 10.26 9.22 -6.32
C GLY A 372 8.98 9.93 -5.87
N THR A 373 7.93 9.15 -5.61
CA THR A 373 6.64 9.59 -5.06
C THR A 373 6.13 8.50 -4.12
N VAL A 374 5.20 8.88 -3.24
CA VAL A 374 4.52 7.95 -2.33
C VAL A 374 3.80 6.87 -3.14
N SER A 375 3.86 5.63 -2.63
CA SER A 375 2.89 4.59 -2.99
C SER A 375 2.13 4.17 -1.75
N ALA A 376 0.80 4.19 -1.82
CA ALA A 376 -0.04 3.76 -0.70
C ALA A 376 -0.28 2.25 -0.75
N ASN A 377 -0.48 1.66 -1.93
CA ASN A 377 -0.82 0.24 -2.02
C ASN A 377 -0.33 -0.41 -3.32
N MET A 378 -0.30 -1.75 -3.35
CA MET A 378 0.08 -2.56 -4.52
C MET A 378 -0.64 -3.91 -4.53
N VAL A 379 -0.72 -4.54 -5.71
CA VAL A 379 -1.24 -5.90 -5.86
C VAL A 379 -0.50 -6.67 -6.94
N PHE A 380 -0.30 -7.97 -6.71
CA PHE A 380 0.14 -8.88 -7.75
C PHE A 380 -1.00 -9.13 -8.75
N ALA A 381 -0.74 -8.91 -10.03
CA ALA A 381 -1.74 -8.95 -11.10
C ALA A 381 -1.42 -10.07 -12.12
N GLY A 382 -1.48 -11.31 -11.63
CA GLY A 382 -1.05 -12.49 -12.37
C GLY A 382 0.44 -12.78 -12.22
N ASP A 383 0.95 -13.72 -13.02
CA ASP A 383 2.32 -14.17 -12.91
C ASP A 383 3.31 -13.07 -13.30
N GLY A 384 4.20 -12.72 -12.37
CA GLY A 384 5.32 -11.81 -12.62
C GLY A 384 4.92 -10.35 -12.85
N LYS A 385 3.75 -9.90 -12.39
CA LYS A 385 3.33 -8.50 -12.48
C LYS A 385 2.93 -7.93 -11.12
N LEU A 386 3.41 -6.73 -10.82
CA LEU A 386 3.01 -5.95 -9.66
C LEU A 386 2.44 -4.61 -10.14
N VAL A 387 1.18 -4.32 -9.79
CA VAL A 387 0.55 -3.01 -10.00
C VAL A 387 0.70 -2.19 -8.74
N ILE A 388 1.23 -0.98 -8.88
CA ILE A 388 1.60 -0.09 -7.78
C ILE A 388 0.82 1.22 -7.91
N LEU A 389 0.14 1.60 -6.84
CA LEU A 389 -0.73 2.79 -6.79
C LEU A 389 0.05 3.97 -6.20
N GLY A 390 0.24 5.03 -6.99
CA GLY A 390 0.99 6.24 -6.62
C GLY A 390 0.12 7.47 -6.36
N GLY A 391 -1.18 7.28 -6.14
CA GLY A 391 -2.17 8.35 -6.03
C GLY A 391 -2.59 8.91 -7.39
N THR A 392 -1.73 9.75 -7.98
CA THR A 392 -1.94 10.39 -9.30
C THR A 392 -1.40 9.56 -10.46
N ASN A 393 -0.85 8.38 -10.20
CA ASN A 393 -0.16 7.55 -11.17
C ASN A 393 -0.38 6.07 -10.85
N ILE A 394 -0.42 5.23 -11.89
CA ILE A 394 -0.32 3.78 -11.76
C ILE A 394 0.99 3.34 -12.41
N PHE A 395 1.75 2.51 -11.70
CA PHE A 395 2.93 1.85 -12.23
C PHE A 395 2.69 0.35 -12.34
N VAL A 396 3.28 -0.27 -13.35
CA VAL A 396 3.30 -1.73 -13.50
C VAL A 396 4.75 -2.18 -13.60
N ALA A 397 5.11 -3.11 -12.73
CA ALA A 397 6.40 -3.77 -12.73
C ALA A 397 6.26 -5.20 -13.24
N ASN A 398 7.08 -5.59 -14.21
CA ASN A 398 7.30 -6.99 -14.59
C ASN A 398 8.50 -7.52 -13.79
N ILE A 399 8.30 -8.59 -13.04
CA ILE A 399 9.26 -9.17 -12.09
C ILE A 399 9.16 -10.70 -12.08
N ALA A 400 10.05 -11.38 -11.34
CA ALA A 400 10.01 -12.84 -11.19
C ALA A 400 9.18 -13.30 -9.98
N ALA A 401 9.00 -12.46 -8.97
CA ALA A 401 8.19 -12.80 -7.79
C ALA A 401 6.73 -13.05 -8.16
N GLN A 402 6.11 -13.96 -7.41
CA GLN A 402 4.72 -14.37 -7.57
C GLN A 402 3.98 -14.11 -6.26
N GLY A 403 2.85 -13.40 -6.34
CA GLY A 403 2.00 -13.15 -5.18
C GLY A 403 1.26 -14.40 -4.72
N ILE A 404 0.83 -14.39 -3.47
CA ILE A 404 -0.10 -15.39 -2.96
C ILE A 404 -1.44 -15.23 -3.71
N PRO A 405 -1.97 -16.29 -4.35
CA PRO A 405 -3.25 -16.23 -5.04
C PRO A 405 -4.38 -15.83 -4.09
N ALA A 406 -5.37 -15.10 -4.61
CA ALA A 406 -6.58 -14.81 -3.84
C ALA A 406 -7.26 -16.12 -3.40
N ILE A 407 -7.67 -16.17 -2.13
CA ILE A 407 -8.36 -17.33 -1.58
C ILE A 407 -9.73 -17.42 -2.29
N SER A 408 -9.94 -18.51 -3.03
CA SER A 408 -11.21 -18.84 -3.69
C SER A 408 -11.91 -19.95 -2.88
N PRO A 409 -12.65 -19.62 -1.81
CA PRO A 409 -13.45 -20.60 -1.08
C PRO A 409 -14.74 -20.95 -1.84
#